data_AF-A0A6H1ZMI9-F1
#
_entry.id   AF-A0A6H1ZMI9-F1
#
_cell.length_a   1.000
_cell.length_b   1.000
_cell.length_c   1.000
_cell.angle_alpha   90.00
_cell.angle_beta   90.00
_cell.angle_gamma   90.00
#
_symmetry.space_group_name_H-M   'P 1'
#
loop_
_entity.id
_entity.type
_entity.pdbx_description
1 polymer ?
#
loop_
_entity_poly.entity_id
_entity_poly.type
_entity_poly.pdbx_seq_one_letter_code
_entity_poly.pdbx_strand_id
1 'polypeptide(L)'
;MQFVRKQRHGPRVITPRQLSAYERSCRAKREKLPLLAPLIAEAQLPAEEEMARRQAGDIVWEQSARDAHAAKWREVRTRLFALPDHARAAVLARYNSSRWFPRNPGLLASLIWDTLKGVAVPASTLVPMPAAERLSAVAALNDRARAGDTNTRCRRAYSPGAMAFLAPGFVPDEEYERPQVYLHVSRGRWCLLWDGVADFVGFTHNIDPSGERRCGVFSALGTPFRFEVFYLSHQDDGDAVAPWNSDLSRRVVWVGCADEIADLSQATFESGWTP
;
A
#
# COMPACT_ATOMS: atom_id res chain seq x y z
N MET A 1 27.17 5.56 6.45
CA MET A 1 26.30 6.36 5.57
C MET A 1 26.56 7.83 5.80
N GLN A 2 26.65 8.62 4.74
CA GLN A 2 26.79 10.07 4.85
C GLN A 2 25.42 10.77 4.90
N PHE A 3 25.33 11.86 5.67
CA PHE A 3 24.10 12.66 5.83
C PHE A 3 24.39 14.11 5.48
N VAL A 4 23.42 14.78 4.85
CA VAL A 4 23.45 16.24 4.70
C VAL A 4 22.68 16.83 5.88
N ARG A 5 23.39 17.54 6.77
CA ARG A 5 22.73 18.30 7.83
C ARG A 5 22.05 19.51 7.21
N LYS A 6 20.73 19.62 7.36
CA LYS A 6 20.01 20.85 7.01
C LYS A 6 20.10 21.84 8.18
N GLN A 7 20.14 23.12 7.85
CA GLN A 7 20.04 24.18 8.84
C GLN A 7 18.71 24.08 9.59
N ARG A 8 18.75 24.24 10.91
CA ARG A 8 17.54 24.28 11.72
C ARG A 8 16.85 25.62 11.47
N HIS A 9 15.61 25.59 10.99
CA HIS A 9 14.82 26.80 10.86
C HIS A 9 14.45 27.31 12.27
N GLY A 10 14.53 28.62 12.46
CA GLY A 10 14.10 29.27 13.69
C GLY A 10 12.58 29.34 13.83
N PRO A 11 12.07 29.82 14.96
CA PRO A 11 10.64 30.02 15.18
C PRO A 11 10.02 30.90 14.09
N ARG A 12 8.74 30.67 13.77
CA ARG A 12 7.99 31.53 12.83
C ARG A 12 7.96 32.96 13.37
N VAL A 13 8.53 33.89 12.61
CA VAL A 13 8.40 35.33 12.87
C VAL A 13 7.05 35.81 12.34
N ILE A 14 6.20 36.33 13.23
CA ILE A 14 4.92 36.93 12.86
C ILE A 14 5.17 38.35 12.38
N THR A 15 4.67 38.66 11.19
CA THR A 15 4.83 39.99 10.58
C THR A 15 3.52 40.77 10.61
N PRO A 16 3.56 42.12 10.64
CA PRO A 16 2.36 42.95 10.53
C PRO A 16 1.53 42.62 9.28
N ARG A 17 2.21 42.29 8.17
CA ARG A 17 1.58 41.87 6.91
C ARG A 17 0.73 40.59 7.06
N GLN A 18 1.16 39.64 7.90
CA GLN A 18 0.40 38.41 8.15
C GLN A 18 -0.84 38.68 9.01
N LEU A 19 -0.75 39.57 9.99
CA LEU A 19 -1.90 39.99 10.79
C LEU A 19 -2.97 40.66 9.90
N SER A 20 -2.58 41.65 9.10
CA SER A 20 -3.52 42.31 8.17
C SER A 20 -4.06 41.37 7.09
N ALA A 21 -3.31 40.33 6.69
CA ALA A 21 -3.81 39.31 5.77
C ALA A 21 -4.87 38.42 6.43
N TYR A 22 -4.68 38.06 7.71
CA TYR A 22 -5.65 37.28 8.46
C TYR A 22 -6.97 38.03 8.65
N GLU A 23 -6.91 39.30 9.02
CA GLU A 23 -8.11 40.15 9.17
C GLU A 23 -8.90 40.27 7.86
N ARG A 24 -8.20 40.50 6.74
CA ARG A 24 -8.84 40.52 5.42
C ARG A 24 -9.49 39.18 5.08
N SER A 25 -8.84 38.06 5.41
CA SER A 25 -9.42 36.72 5.22
C SER A 25 -10.67 36.50 6.07
N CYS A 26 -10.65 36.96 7.33
CA CYS A 26 -11.79 36.87 8.24
C CYS A 26 -12.98 37.69 7.74
N ARG A 27 -12.74 38.90 7.22
CA ARG A 27 -13.77 39.72 6.56
C ARG A 27 -14.32 39.04 5.31
N ALA A 28 -13.47 38.58 4.40
CA ALA A 28 -13.88 37.92 3.17
C ALA A 28 -14.73 36.66 3.41
N LYS A 29 -14.44 35.89 4.47
CA LYS A 29 -15.23 34.72 4.86
C LYS A 29 -16.66 35.08 5.32
N ARG A 30 -16.81 36.19 6.06
CA ARG A 30 -18.12 36.69 6.50
C ARG A 30 -18.93 37.24 5.33
N GLU A 31 -18.28 37.99 4.45
CA GLU A 31 -18.90 38.54 3.23
C GLU A 31 -19.37 37.44 2.26
N LYS A 32 -18.63 36.33 2.17
CA LYS A 32 -18.98 35.19 1.30
C LYS A 32 -20.25 34.45 1.75
N LEU A 33 -20.55 34.45 3.05
CA LEU A 33 -21.66 33.71 3.65
C LEU A 33 -22.43 34.63 4.63
N PRO A 34 -23.17 35.64 4.11
CA PRO A 34 -23.75 36.69 4.94
C PRO A 34 -24.78 36.17 5.95
N LEU A 35 -25.56 35.13 5.59
CA LEU A 35 -26.54 34.50 6.49
C LEU A 35 -25.87 33.79 7.68
N LEU A 36 -24.61 33.37 7.53
CA LEU A 36 -23.83 32.71 8.58
C LEU A 36 -22.79 33.65 9.19
N ALA A 37 -22.77 34.93 8.83
CA ALA A 37 -21.74 35.88 9.28
C ALA A 37 -21.62 35.99 10.81
N PRO A 38 -22.72 35.98 11.60
CA PRO A 38 -22.64 35.96 13.06
C PRO A 38 -21.92 34.70 13.59
N LEU A 39 -22.31 33.53 13.11
CA LEU A 39 -21.69 32.25 13.48
C LEU A 39 -20.22 32.17 13.07
N ILE A 40 -19.89 32.72 11.90
CA ILE A 40 -18.50 32.79 11.41
C ILE A 40 -17.67 33.75 12.26
N ALA A 41 -18.24 34.87 12.72
CA ALA A 41 -17.55 35.81 13.60
C ALA A 41 -17.28 35.22 14.98
N GLU A 42 -18.25 34.48 15.56
CA GLU A 42 -18.08 33.78 16.84
C GLU A 42 -16.96 32.73 16.79
N ALA A 43 -16.80 32.05 15.65
CA ALA A 43 -15.73 31.05 15.47
C ALA A 43 -14.35 31.65 15.14
N GLN A 44 -14.25 32.96 14.88
CA GLN A 44 -12.99 33.63 14.53
C GLN A 44 -12.25 34.09 15.78
N LEU A 45 -11.03 33.60 15.96
CA LEU A 45 -10.14 34.08 17.01
C LEU A 45 -9.58 35.47 16.68
N PRO A 46 -9.22 36.27 17.71
CA PRO A 46 -8.37 37.44 17.53
C PRO A 46 -7.07 37.09 16.78
N ALA A 47 -6.55 38.03 15.99
CA ALA A 47 -5.41 37.78 15.11
C ALA A 47 -4.16 37.31 15.87
N GLU A 48 -3.89 37.89 17.03
CA GLU A 48 -2.76 37.51 17.88
C GLU A 48 -2.92 36.09 18.44
N GLU A 49 -4.12 35.73 18.91
CA GLU A 49 -4.42 34.39 19.42
C GLU A 49 -4.32 33.32 18.33
N GLU A 50 -4.82 33.59 17.12
CA GLU A 50 -4.67 32.66 16.00
C GLU A 50 -3.20 32.51 15.59
N MET A 51 -2.41 33.59 15.60
CA MET A 51 -0.98 33.49 15.29
C MET A 51 -0.22 32.70 16.37
N ALA A 52 -0.54 32.90 17.64
CA ALA A 52 0.00 32.10 18.75
C ALA A 52 -0.39 30.61 18.61
N ARG A 53 -1.66 30.32 18.28
CA ARG A 53 -2.13 28.96 17.98
C ARG A 53 -1.35 28.31 16.84
N ARG A 54 -1.09 29.05 15.76
CA ARG A 54 -0.31 28.57 14.62
C ARG A 54 1.15 28.31 14.98
N GLN A 55 1.76 29.19 15.78
CA GLN A 55 3.12 28.97 16.28
C GLN A 55 3.21 27.70 17.14
N ALA A 56 2.25 27.49 18.05
CA ALA A 56 2.16 26.27 18.83
C ALA A 56 1.98 25.02 17.94
N GLY A 57 1.10 25.13 16.93
CA GLY A 57 0.90 24.08 15.93
C GLY A 57 2.15 23.77 15.11
N ASP A 58 2.93 24.78 14.73
CA ASP A 58 4.19 24.59 14.01
C ASP A 58 5.19 23.77 14.83
N ILE A 59 5.29 23.99 16.15
CA ILE A 59 6.17 23.22 17.03
C ILE A 59 5.77 21.74 17.03
N VAL A 60 4.47 21.46 17.22
CA VAL A 60 3.94 20.10 17.23
C VAL A 60 4.13 19.42 15.88
N TRP A 61 3.85 20.14 14.79
CA TRP A 61 4.02 19.64 13.43
C TRP A 61 5.49 19.35 13.12
N GLU A 62 6.41 20.25 13.50
CA GLU A 62 7.84 20.08 13.28
C GLU A 62 8.37 18.86 14.05
N GLN A 63 7.93 18.68 15.30
CA GLN A 63 8.28 17.50 16.08
C GLN A 63 7.71 16.22 15.45
N SER A 64 6.44 16.22 15.08
CA SER A 64 5.79 15.08 14.40
C SER A 64 6.49 14.73 13.08
N ALA A 65 6.89 15.73 12.30
CA ALA A 65 7.64 15.54 11.06
C ALA A 65 9.03 14.95 11.31
N ARG A 66 9.73 15.38 12.37
CA ARG A 66 11.01 14.79 12.80
C ARG A 66 10.84 13.34 13.22
N ASP A 67 9.80 13.04 13.99
CA ASP A 67 9.51 11.69 14.48
C ASP A 67 9.14 10.74 13.33
N ALA A 68 8.29 11.17 12.41
CA ALA A 68 7.98 10.43 11.19
C ALA A 68 9.23 10.20 10.33
N HIS A 69 10.08 11.22 10.17
CA HIS A 69 11.33 11.09 9.44
C HIS A 69 12.32 10.13 10.12
N ALA A 70 12.42 10.16 11.46
CA ALA A 70 13.23 9.24 12.24
C ALA A 70 12.70 7.79 12.16
N ALA A 71 11.39 7.60 12.25
CA ALA A 71 10.74 6.30 12.07
C ALA A 71 11.05 5.74 10.68
N LYS A 72 10.96 6.57 9.64
CA LYS A 72 11.31 6.16 8.28
C LYS A 72 12.77 5.76 8.14
N TRP A 73 13.68 6.47 8.80
CA TRP A 73 15.09 6.08 8.84
C TRP A 73 15.31 4.70 9.47
N ARG A 74 14.64 4.42 10.59
CA ARG A 74 14.73 3.10 11.25
C ARG A 74 14.22 2.01 10.32
N GLU A 75 13.01 2.16 9.77
CA GLU A 75 12.40 1.22 8.82
C GLU A 75 13.33 0.88 7.65
N VAL A 76 13.85 1.91 6.96
CA VAL A 76 14.64 1.72 5.75
C VAL A 76 16.02 1.13 6.06
N ARG A 77 16.61 1.46 7.21
CA ARG A 77 17.89 0.85 7.64
C ARG A 77 17.72 -0.63 7.99
N THR A 78 16.65 -0.99 8.70
CA THR A 78 16.34 -2.40 8.97
C THR A 78 16.27 -3.19 7.66
N ARG A 79 15.56 -2.66 6.65
CA ARG A 79 15.49 -3.27 5.31
C ARG A 79 16.85 -3.37 4.63
N LEU A 80 17.70 -2.34 4.72
CA LEU A 80 19.03 -2.38 4.14
C LEU A 80 19.90 -3.49 4.75
N PHE A 81 19.86 -3.64 6.07
CA PHE A 81 20.68 -4.62 6.77
C PHE A 81 20.15 -6.05 6.63
N ALA A 82 18.87 -6.22 6.29
CA ALA A 82 18.30 -7.50 5.89
C ALA A 82 18.73 -7.95 4.48
N LEU A 83 19.32 -7.07 3.66
CA LEU A 83 19.80 -7.45 2.33
C LEU A 83 21.10 -8.30 2.42
N PRO A 84 21.28 -9.26 1.48
CA PRO A 84 22.56 -9.93 1.27
C PRO A 84 23.71 -8.94 1.09
N ASP A 85 24.90 -9.34 1.53
CA ASP A 85 26.08 -8.45 1.63
C ASP A 85 26.42 -7.73 0.31
N HIS A 86 26.33 -8.43 -0.82
CA HIS A 86 26.60 -7.87 -2.14
C HIS A 86 25.57 -6.81 -2.55
N ALA A 87 24.28 -7.04 -2.29
CA ALA A 87 23.21 -6.09 -2.59
C ALA A 87 23.28 -4.87 -1.66
N ARG A 88 23.58 -5.10 -0.38
CA ARG A 88 23.80 -4.04 0.61
C ARG A 88 24.98 -3.14 0.22
N ALA A 89 26.09 -3.73 -0.21
CA ALA A 89 27.27 -2.99 -0.69
C ALA A 89 26.95 -2.13 -1.91
N ALA A 90 26.22 -2.67 -2.90
CA ALA A 90 25.82 -1.92 -4.08
C ALA A 90 24.91 -0.72 -3.75
N VAL A 91 23.92 -0.91 -2.86
CA VAL A 91 23.05 0.16 -2.39
C VAL A 91 23.85 1.25 -1.68
N LEU A 92 24.74 0.88 -0.76
CA LEU A 92 25.56 1.83 0.00
C LEU A 92 26.52 2.61 -0.92
N ALA A 93 27.13 1.96 -1.90
CA ALA A 93 28.00 2.60 -2.88
C ALA A 93 27.24 3.69 -3.65
N ARG A 94 26.07 3.36 -4.20
CA ARG A 94 25.19 4.33 -4.92
C ARG A 94 24.67 5.44 -4.02
N TYR A 95 24.30 5.12 -2.79
CA TYR A 95 23.81 6.11 -1.84
C TYR A 95 24.91 7.11 -1.46
N ASN A 96 26.13 6.63 -1.22
CA ASN A 96 27.25 7.48 -0.85
C ASN A 96 27.77 8.31 -2.04
N SER A 97 27.70 7.79 -3.27
CA SER A 97 28.12 8.50 -4.49
C SER A 97 27.06 9.44 -5.07
N SER A 98 25.82 9.40 -4.57
CA SER A 98 24.75 10.28 -5.05
C SER A 98 25.05 11.74 -4.72
N ARG A 99 25.34 12.52 -5.77
CA ARG A 99 25.65 13.95 -5.70
C ARG A 99 24.44 14.84 -5.97
N TRP A 100 23.50 14.35 -6.79
CA TRP A 100 22.37 15.13 -7.31
C TRP A 100 21.12 15.03 -6.44
N PHE A 101 20.96 13.95 -5.68
CA PHE A 101 19.79 13.73 -4.85
C PHE A 101 20.11 13.89 -3.36
N PRO A 102 19.21 14.51 -2.58
CA PRO A 102 19.39 14.61 -1.13
C PRO A 102 19.48 13.21 -0.51
N ARG A 103 20.52 13.02 0.31
CA ARG A 103 20.79 11.80 1.06
C ARG A 103 19.84 11.66 2.26
N ASN A 104 18.59 11.36 1.93
CA ASN A 104 17.45 11.22 2.82
C ASN A 104 16.94 9.75 2.81
N PRO A 105 16.00 9.36 3.68
CA PRO A 105 15.56 7.96 3.75
C PRO A 105 14.74 7.55 2.52
N GLY A 106 14.15 8.52 1.80
CA GLY A 106 13.44 8.27 0.54
C GLY A 106 14.40 7.83 -0.58
N LEU A 107 15.54 8.50 -0.73
CA LEU A 107 16.58 8.10 -1.69
C LEU A 107 17.10 6.70 -1.36
N LEU A 108 17.38 6.43 -0.07
CA LEU A 108 17.85 5.10 0.34
C LEU A 108 16.81 4.01 0.03
N ALA A 109 15.54 4.27 0.35
CA ALA A 109 14.45 3.34 0.03
C ALA A 109 14.33 3.11 -1.48
N SER A 110 14.48 4.17 -2.30
CA SER A 110 14.47 4.06 -3.76
C SER A 110 15.65 3.26 -4.29
N LEU A 111 16.85 3.40 -3.71
CA LEU A 111 18.02 2.64 -4.15
C LEU A 111 17.95 1.17 -3.74
N ILE A 112 17.44 0.87 -2.55
CA ILE A 112 17.10 -0.51 -2.15
C ILE A 112 16.12 -1.07 -3.17
N TRP A 113 15.07 -0.32 -3.47
CA TRP A 113 14.06 -0.67 -4.45
C TRP A 113 14.65 -0.94 -5.85
N ASP A 114 15.47 -0.03 -6.39
CA ASP A 114 16.09 -0.18 -7.71
C ASP A 114 17.07 -1.35 -7.76
N THR A 115 17.77 -1.64 -6.66
CA THR A 115 18.66 -2.80 -6.58
C THR A 115 17.85 -4.10 -6.58
N LEU A 116 16.68 -4.11 -5.92
CA LEU A 116 15.76 -5.23 -5.95
C LEU A 116 15.01 -5.35 -7.28
N LYS A 117 14.77 -4.28 -8.03
CA LYS A 117 14.17 -4.35 -9.38
C LYS A 117 15.01 -5.16 -10.37
N GLY A 118 16.34 -5.19 -10.21
CA GLY A 118 17.23 -5.90 -11.13
C GLY A 118 17.43 -7.39 -10.82
N VAL A 119 16.97 -7.86 -9.66
CA VAL A 119 17.15 -9.28 -9.27
C VAL A 119 16.03 -10.10 -9.92
N ALA A 120 16.28 -10.61 -11.12
CA ALA A 120 15.44 -11.66 -11.67
C ALA A 120 15.49 -12.86 -10.72
N VAL A 121 14.33 -13.31 -10.25
CA VAL A 121 14.25 -14.54 -9.47
C VAL A 121 13.97 -15.64 -10.50
N PRO A 122 14.92 -16.56 -10.75
CA PRO A 122 14.69 -17.62 -11.73
C PRO A 122 13.43 -18.39 -11.36
N ALA A 123 12.57 -18.70 -12.34
CA ALA A 123 11.34 -19.46 -12.10
C ALA A 123 11.63 -20.78 -11.36
N SER A 124 12.80 -21.39 -11.60
CA SER A 124 13.26 -22.60 -10.90
C SER A 124 13.49 -22.44 -9.39
N THR A 125 13.63 -21.21 -8.89
CA THR A 125 13.79 -20.91 -7.46
C THR A 125 12.47 -20.56 -6.77
N LEU A 126 11.40 -20.42 -7.55
CA LEU A 126 10.06 -20.17 -7.06
C LEU A 126 9.39 -21.51 -6.81
N VAL A 127 9.15 -21.84 -5.54
CA VAL A 127 8.46 -23.09 -5.20
C VAL A 127 6.97 -22.89 -5.44
N PRO A 128 6.33 -23.71 -6.30
CA PRO A 128 4.89 -23.63 -6.49
C PRO A 128 4.17 -24.08 -5.21
N MET A 129 3.09 -23.37 -4.85
CA MET A 129 2.24 -23.78 -3.74
C MET A 129 1.55 -25.11 -4.08
N PRO A 130 1.38 -26.04 -3.14
CA PRO A 130 0.46 -27.15 -3.32
C PRO A 130 -0.97 -26.66 -3.60
N ALA A 131 -1.73 -27.36 -4.46
CA ALA A 131 -3.08 -26.95 -4.83
C ALA A 131 -4.01 -26.76 -3.62
N ALA A 132 -3.98 -27.68 -2.66
CA ALA A 132 -4.80 -27.64 -1.44
C ALA A 132 -4.52 -26.39 -0.58
N GLU A 133 -3.26 -25.96 -0.50
CA GLU A 133 -2.90 -24.75 0.24
C GLU A 133 -3.32 -23.48 -0.49
N ARG A 134 -3.27 -23.47 -1.85
CA ARG A 134 -3.81 -22.35 -2.64
C ARG A 134 -5.30 -22.18 -2.38
N LEU A 135 -6.02 -23.29 -2.44
CA LEU A 135 -7.45 -23.38 -2.16
C LEU A 135 -7.77 -22.83 -0.76
N SER A 136 -7.05 -23.29 0.25
CA SER A 136 -7.22 -22.85 1.64
C SER A 136 -6.93 -21.35 1.83
N ALA A 137 -5.84 -20.83 1.23
CA ALA A 137 -5.49 -19.41 1.33
C ALA A 137 -6.54 -18.51 0.67
N VAL A 138 -7.09 -18.93 -0.47
CA VAL A 138 -8.19 -18.24 -1.16
C VAL A 138 -9.47 -18.30 -0.34
N ALA A 139 -9.81 -19.46 0.24
CA ALA A 139 -10.98 -19.63 1.10
C ALA A 139 -10.90 -18.72 2.34
N ALA A 140 -9.77 -18.69 3.05
CA ALA A 140 -9.59 -17.86 4.25
C ALA A 140 -9.74 -16.35 3.97
N LEU A 141 -9.30 -15.88 2.80
CA LEU A 141 -9.51 -14.49 2.39
C LEU A 141 -10.99 -14.17 2.17
N ASN A 142 -11.74 -15.12 1.61
CA ASN A 142 -13.18 -14.99 1.43
C ASN A 142 -13.93 -14.97 2.76
N ASP A 143 -13.56 -15.83 3.71
CA ASP A 143 -14.18 -15.88 5.03
C ASP A 143 -13.97 -14.57 5.81
N ARG A 144 -12.76 -14.01 5.75
CA ARG A 144 -12.50 -12.67 6.32
C ARG A 144 -13.36 -11.59 5.68
N ALA A 145 -13.62 -11.68 4.38
CA ALA A 145 -14.55 -10.76 3.75
C ALA A 145 -15.98 -10.93 4.22
N ARG A 146 -16.38 -12.15 4.63
CA ARG A 146 -17.71 -12.42 5.19
C ARG A 146 -17.88 -11.76 6.54
N ALA A 147 -16.83 -11.71 7.35
CA ALA A 147 -16.81 -11.05 8.66
C ALA A 147 -16.89 -9.50 8.61
N GLY A 148 -17.14 -8.89 7.44
CA GLY A 148 -17.29 -7.44 7.31
C GLY A 148 -15.98 -6.65 7.34
N ASP A 149 -14.83 -7.32 7.16
CA ASP A 149 -13.54 -6.64 6.99
C ASP A 149 -13.60 -5.79 5.71
N THR A 150 -13.80 -4.47 5.85
CA THR A 150 -13.89 -3.55 4.71
C THR A 150 -12.61 -3.53 3.86
N ASN A 151 -11.50 -4.07 4.38
CA ASN A 151 -10.22 -4.22 3.67
C ASN A 151 -10.13 -5.47 2.79
N THR A 152 -11.18 -6.28 2.66
CA THR A 152 -11.17 -7.50 1.83
C THR A 152 -11.94 -7.38 0.52
N ARG A 153 -12.59 -6.23 0.26
CA ARG A 153 -13.37 -5.98 -0.99
C ARG A 153 -12.55 -6.12 -2.28
N CYS A 154 -11.22 -6.15 -2.17
CA CYS A 154 -10.29 -6.48 -3.26
C CYS A 154 -8.98 -7.05 -2.69
N ARG A 155 -9.03 -8.25 -2.08
CA ARG A 155 -7.82 -8.91 -1.59
C ARG A 155 -7.22 -9.88 -2.59
N ARG A 156 -5.90 -9.99 -2.48
CA ARG A 156 -5.05 -10.73 -3.40
C ARG A 156 -4.45 -11.92 -2.66
N ALA A 157 -4.54 -13.08 -3.28
CA ALA A 157 -3.84 -14.26 -2.85
C ALA A 157 -2.56 -14.36 -3.68
N TYR A 158 -1.43 -14.58 -3.03
CA TYR A 158 -0.15 -14.79 -3.69
C TYR A 158 0.31 -16.21 -3.40
N SER A 159 0.77 -16.92 -4.42
CA SER A 159 1.48 -18.18 -4.22
C SER A 159 2.83 -17.96 -3.52
N PRO A 160 3.48 -18.99 -2.93
CA PRO A 160 4.82 -18.91 -2.37
C PRO A 160 5.83 -18.47 -3.42
N GLY A 161 5.68 -18.91 -4.68
CA GLY A 161 6.51 -18.43 -5.78
C GLY A 161 6.32 -16.93 -6.06
N ALA A 162 5.07 -16.45 -6.13
CA ALA A 162 4.82 -15.01 -6.21
C ALA A 162 5.37 -14.27 -4.97
N MET A 163 5.25 -14.85 -3.78
CA MET A 163 5.76 -14.29 -2.52
C MET A 163 7.29 -14.25 -2.44
N ALA A 164 7.98 -15.25 -2.98
CA ALA A 164 9.43 -15.29 -3.11
C ALA A 164 9.92 -14.28 -4.16
N PHE A 165 9.17 -14.10 -5.26
CA PHE A 165 9.38 -12.96 -6.14
C PHE A 165 9.18 -11.63 -5.41
N LEU A 166 8.16 -11.51 -4.56
CA LEU A 166 7.89 -10.27 -3.83
C LEU A 166 8.95 -9.98 -2.74
N ALA A 167 9.58 -11.01 -2.18
CA ALA A 167 10.57 -10.91 -1.10
C ALA A 167 11.82 -11.77 -1.38
N PRO A 168 12.68 -11.40 -2.36
CA PRO A 168 13.81 -12.22 -2.83
C PRO A 168 14.94 -12.44 -1.80
N GLY A 169 14.86 -11.83 -0.63
CA GLY A 169 15.82 -11.98 0.47
C GLY A 169 15.16 -12.38 1.79
N PHE A 170 13.91 -12.85 1.75
CA PHE A 170 13.25 -13.38 2.93
C PHE A 170 13.89 -14.70 3.33
N VAL A 171 14.25 -14.83 4.60
CA VAL A 171 14.73 -16.07 5.20
C VAL A 171 13.62 -16.53 6.17
N PRO A 172 13.01 -17.70 5.96
CA PRO A 172 12.02 -18.23 6.88
C PRO A 172 12.60 -18.45 8.28
N ASP A 173 11.80 -18.24 9.32
CA ASP A 173 12.13 -18.55 10.71
C ASP A 173 10.91 -19.16 11.46
N GLU A 174 11.07 -19.47 12.75
CA GLU A 174 10.01 -20.10 13.57
C GLU A 174 8.75 -19.24 13.70
N GLU A 175 8.86 -17.92 13.56
CA GLU A 175 7.72 -17.00 13.66
C GLU A 175 7.04 -16.82 12.29
N TYR A 176 7.82 -16.88 11.20
CA TYR A 176 7.34 -16.67 9.84
C TYR A 176 7.92 -17.69 8.86
N GLU A 177 7.16 -18.76 8.61
CA GLU A 177 7.50 -19.72 7.54
C GLU A 177 7.34 -19.12 6.13
N ARG A 178 6.57 -18.02 5.98
CA ARG A 178 6.29 -17.33 4.71
C ARG A 178 6.31 -15.81 4.89
N PRO A 179 6.73 -15.03 3.87
CA PRO A 179 6.77 -13.58 4.01
C PRO A 179 5.35 -13.00 4.08
N GLN A 180 5.13 -12.01 4.94
CA GLN A 180 3.89 -11.22 4.95
C GLN A 180 3.97 -10.07 3.94
N VAL A 181 2.91 -9.92 3.13
CA VAL A 181 2.82 -8.95 2.01
C VAL A 181 3.14 -7.51 2.45
N TYR A 182 2.71 -7.06 3.62
CA TYR A 182 2.93 -5.66 4.01
C TYR A 182 4.21 -5.42 4.82
N LEU A 183 4.78 -6.47 5.41
CA LEU A 183 5.93 -6.37 6.31
C LEU A 183 7.24 -6.70 5.60
N HIS A 184 7.25 -7.75 4.78
CA HIS A 184 8.47 -8.37 4.25
C HIS A 184 8.67 -8.18 2.75
N VAL A 185 7.65 -7.68 2.02
CA VAL A 185 7.74 -7.60 0.56
C VAL A 185 8.15 -6.25 0.01
N SER A 186 8.69 -6.29 -1.20
CA SER A 186 9.09 -5.12 -1.96
C SER A 186 7.88 -4.46 -2.65
N ARG A 187 7.48 -3.28 -2.17
CA ARG A 187 6.27 -2.56 -2.63
C ARG A 187 6.20 -2.36 -4.14
N GLY A 188 7.31 -2.11 -4.82
CA GLY A 188 7.23 -1.91 -6.25
C GLY A 188 7.22 -3.23 -7.06
N ARG A 189 7.69 -4.37 -6.51
CA ARG A 189 7.55 -5.66 -7.18
C ARG A 189 6.10 -6.08 -7.11
N TRP A 190 5.48 -5.74 -5.98
CA TRP A 190 4.04 -5.77 -5.80
C TRP A 190 3.31 -4.86 -6.80
N CYS A 191 3.81 -3.65 -7.08
CA CYS A 191 3.27 -2.83 -8.18
C CYS A 191 3.44 -3.51 -9.55
N LEU A 192 4.59 -4.13 -9.86
CA LEU A 192 4.78 -4.81 -11.14
C LEU A 192 3.83 -6.00 -11.34
N LEU A 193 3.61 -6.81 -10.29
CA LEU A 193 2.59 -7.86 -10.33
C LEU A 193 1.19 -7.25 -10.52
N TRP A 194 0.97 -6.04 -10.01
CA TRP A 194 -0.32 -5.40 -10.12
C TRP A 194 -0.56 -4.74 -11.46
N ASP A 195 0.42 -4.06 -12.04
CA ASP A 195 0.33 -3.47 -13.36
C ASP A 195 0.04 -4.55 -14.41
N GLY A 196 0.65 -5.74 -14.26
CA GLY A 196 0.37 -6.89 -15.13
C GLY A 196 -1.05 -7.46 -15.03
N VAL A 197 -1.79 -7.11 -13.97
CA VAL A 197 -3.15 -7.60 -13.71
C VAL A 197 -4.19 -6.47 -13.79
N ALA A 198 -3.78 -5.21 -13.66
CA ALA A 198 -4.65 -4.05 -13.55
C ALA A 198 -5.59 -3.89 -14.76
N ASP A 199 -5.09 -4.16 -15.97
CA ASP A 199 -5.87 -4.10 -17.21
C ASP A 199 -7.01 -5.13 -17.24
N PHE A 200 -6.88 -6.23 -16.49
CA PHE A 200 -7.87 -7.31 -16.44
C PHE A 200 -8.89 -7.16 -15.30
N VAL A 201 -8.57 -6.34 -14.29
CA VAL A 201 -9.35 -6.18 -13.05
C VAL A 201 -9.97 -4.78 -12.95
N GLY A 202 -10.23 -4.11 -14.07
CA GLY A 202 -10.78 -2.75 -14.17
C GLY A 202 -11.68 -2.34 -12.98
N PHE A 203 -11.16 -1.42 -12.15
CA PHE A 203 -11.72 -1.02 -10.85
C PHE A 203 -12.85 0.01 -10.93
N THR A 204 -13.26 0.37 -12.14
CA THR A 204 -14.22 1.46 -12.33
C THR A 204 -15.66 1.04 -12.02
N HIS A 205 -15.97 -0.26 -12.06
CA HIS A 205 -17.28 -0.79 -11.66
C HIS A 205 -17.13 -2.14 -10.93
N ASN A 206 -17.52 -2.18 -9.66
CA ASN A 206 -17.58 -3.41 -8.82
C ASN A 206 -18.56 -4.46 -9.36
N ILE A 207 -19.36 -4.12 -10.36
CA ILE A 207 -20.38 -4.97 -10.94
C ILE A 207 -19.80 -5.52 -12.25
N ASP A 208 -19.23 -6.72 -12.19
CA ASP A 208 -19.09 -7.54 -13.39
C ASP A 208 -20.19 -8.59 -13.27
N PRO A 209 -21.33 -8.40 -13.98
CA PRO A 209 -22.48 -9.29 -13.86
C PRO A 209 -22.27 -10.62 -14.58
N SER A 210 -21.14 -10.81 -15.29
CA SER A 210 -20.91 -12.00 -16.11
C SER A 210 -20.51 -13.24 -15.31
N GLY A 211 -19.98 -13.08 -14.09
CA GLY A 211 -19.37 -14.18 -13.32
C GLY A 211 -18.18 -14.82 -14.05
N GLU A 212 -17.65 -14.17 -15.08
CA GLU A 212 -16.67 -14.79 -15.97
C GLU A 212 -15.32 -14.95 -15.27
N ARG A 213 -14.85 -16.19 -15.15
CA ARG A 213 -13.49 -16.50 -14.67
C ARG A 213 -12.50 -15.91 -15.68
N ARG A 214 -11.73 -14.91 -15.25
CA ARG A 214 -10.65 -14.33 -16.06
C ARG A 214 -9.32 -14.90 -15.60
N CYS A 215 -8.56 -15.45 -16.52
CA CYS A 215 -7.17 -15.83 -16.26
C CYS A 215 -6.27 -15.34 -17.38
N GLY A 216 -5.02 -15.06 -17.04
CA GLY A 216 -4.04 -14.62 -18.02
C GLY A 216 -2.63 -14.84 -17.52
N VAL A 217 -1.67 -14.72 -18.43
CA VAL A 217 -0.24 -14.83 -18.14
C VAL A 217 0.40 -13.49 -18.49
N PHE A 218 1.33 -13.05 -17.66
CA PHE A 218 2.14 -11.87 -17.89
C PHE A 218 3.58 -12.14 -17.43
N SER A 219 4.51 -11.23 -17.72
CA SER A 219 5.89 -11.34 -17.27
C SER A 219 6.29 -10.11 -16.48
N ALA A 220 6.97 -10.31 -15.36
CA ALA A 220 7.57 -9.24 -14.57
C ALA A 220 9.04 -9.57 -14.32
N LEU A 221 9.94 -8.68 -14.75
CA LEU A 221 11.39 -8.84 -14.62
C LEU A 221 11.89 -10.19 -15.20
N GLY A 222 11.32 -10.62 -16.33
CA GLY A 222 11.66 -11.88 -17.00
C GLY A 222 11.11 -13.13 -16.32
N THR A 223 10.36 -12.99 -15.22
CA THR A 223 9.69 -14.10 -14.55
C THR A 223 8.24 -14.19 -15.03
N PRO A 224 7.78 -15.34 -15.54
CA PRO A 224 6.42 -15.50 -16.01
C PRO A 224 5.46 -15.76 -14.84
N PHE A 225 4.35 -15.02 -14.81
CA PHE A 225 3.29 -15.12 -13.81
C PHE A 225 1.95 -15.38 -14.47
N ARG A 226 1.08 -16.07 -13.75
CA ARG A 226 -0.33 -16.23 -14.09
C ARG A 226 -1.16 -15.52 -13.02
N PHE A 227 -2.27 -14.92 -13.46
CA PHE A 227 -3.31 -14.49 -12.55
C PHE A 227 -4.61 -15.21 -12.86
N GLU A 228 -5.43 -15.34 -11.84
CA GLU A 228 -6.80 -15.83 -11.94
C GLU A 228 -7.71 -14.94 -11.09
N VAL A 229 -8.78 -14.45 -11.70
CA VAL A 229 -9.83 -13.67 -11.05
C VAL A 229 -11.02 -14.59 -10.85
N PHE A 230 -11.41 -14.73 -9.60
CA PHE A 230 -12.55 -15.53 -9.19
C PHE A 230 -13.68 -14.62 -8.73
N TYR A 231 -14.86 -14.90 -9.25
CA TYR A 231 -16.12 -14.31 -8.82
C TYR A 231 -16.90 -15.43 -8.16
N LEU A 232 -17.15 -15.34 -6.86
CA LEU A 232 -17.99 -16.32 -6.18
C LEU A 232 -19.43 -15.81 -6.13
N SER A 233 -20.39 -16.70 -6.32
CA SER A 233 -21.84 -16.48 -6.16
C SER A 233 -22.40 -17.30 -4.99
N HIS A 234 -23.40 -16.75 -4.30
CA HIS A 234 -24.08 -17.43 -3.20
C HIS A 234 -25.05 -18.47 -3.77
N GLN A 235 -25.19 -19.65 -3.15
CA GLN A 235 -26.14 -20.66 -3.63
C GLN A 235 -27.60 -20.28 -3.40
N ASP A 236 -27.89 -19.50 -2.35
CA ASP A 236 -29.24 -18.97 -2.10
C ASP A 236 -29.46 -17.60 -2.75
N ASP A 237 -30.52 -17.49 -3.58
CA ASP A 237 -31.03 -16.25 -4.21
C ASP A 237 -31.67 -15.26 -3.22
N GLY A 238 -31.28 -15.29 -1.94
CA GLY A 238 -31.85 -14.42 -0.91
C GLY A 238 -31.42 -12.96 -1.07
N ASP A 239 -32.35 -12.03 -0.85
CA ASP A 239 -32.04 -10.59 -0.86
C ASP A 239 -30.92 -10.25 0.13
N ALA A 240 -29.93 -9.48 -0.33
CA ALA A 240 -28.82 -9.04 0.51
C ALA A 240 -29.34 -8.19 1.69
N VAL A 241 -29.01 -8.58 2.92
CA VAL A 241 -29.44 -7.92 4.18
C VAL A 241 -28.96 -6.45 4.30
N ALA A 242 -28.08 -6.00 3.39
CA ALA A 242 -27.68 -4.61 3.26
C ALA A 242 -28.21 -4.03 1.93
N PRO A 243 -29.15 -3.06 1.94
CA PRO A 243 -29.83 -2.55 0.74
C PRO A 243 -28.92 -1.77 -0.24
N TRP A 244 -27.65 -1.52 0.12
CA TRP A 244 -26.62 -0.94 -0.76
C TRP A 244 -25.57 -1.97 -1.22
N ASN A 245 -25.76 -3.25 -0.90
CA ASN A 245 -24.85 -4.31 -1.27
C ASN A 245 -25.29 -4.96 -2.59
N SER A 246 -25.17 -4.20 -3.69
CA SER A 246 -25.31 -4.70 -5.06
C SER A 246 -24.15 -5.61 -5.50
N ASP A 247 -23.25 -5.97 -4.59
CA ASP A 247 -22.06 -6.79 -4.85
C ASP A 247 -22.35 -8.27 -4.52
N LEU A 248 -23.17 -8.92 -5.36
CA LEU A 248 -23.39 -10.38 -5.30
C LEU A 248 -22.18 -11.19 -5.80
N SER A 249 -21.13 -10.53 -6.32
CA SER A 249 -19.89 -11.19 -6.71
C SER A 249 -18.69 -10.68 -5.90
N ARG A 250 -18.14 -11.54 -5.04
CA ARG A 250 -16.90 -11.25 -4.31
C ARG A 250 -15.72 -11.63 -5.18
N ARG A 251 -14.85 -10.65 -5.43
CA ARG A 251 -13.69 -10.82 -6.30
C ARG A 251 -12.45 -11.20 -5.50
N VAL A 252 -11.86 -12.36 -5.82
CA VAL A 252 -10.51 -12.71 -5.37
C VAL A 252 -9.59 -12.76 -6.57
N VAL A 253 -8.48 -12.03 -6.47
CA VAL A 253 -7.41 -12.10 -7.47
C VAL A 253 -6.30 -12.95 -6.91
N TRP A 254 -6.09 -14.12 -7.50
CA TRP A 254 -4.91 -14.94 -7.23
C TRP A 254 -3.82 -14.62 -8.24
N VAL A 255 -2.57 -14.52 -7.77
CA VAL A 255 -1.39 -14.35 -8.63
C VAL A 255 -0.34 -15.38 -8.21
N GLY A 256 0.15 -16.15 -9.18
CA GLY A 256 1.19 -17.15 -9.01
C GLY A 256 2.15 -17.20 -10.20
N CYS A 257 3.14 -18.08 -10.15
CA CYS A 257 4.03 -18.38 -11.27
C CYS A 257 3.22 -18.98 -12.42
N ALA A 258 3.71 -18.83 -13.66
CA ALA A 258 2.93 -19.25 -14.82
C ALA A 258 2.63 -20.76 -14.90
N ASP A 259 3.45 -21.58 -14.26
CA ASP A 259 3.30 -23.03 -14.12
C ASP A 259 2.33 -23.44 -13.00
N GLU A 260 1.90 -22.49 -12.18
CA GLU A 260 0.89 -22.72 -11.15
C GLU A 260 -0.53 -22.55 -11.71
N ILE A 261 -1.43 -23.47 -11.35
CA ILE A 261 -2.83 -23.46 -11.76
C ILE A 261 -3.73 -23.40 -10.53
N ALA A 262 -4.59 -22.40 -10.43
CA ALA A 262 -5.57 -22.30 -9.35
C ALA A 262 -6.90 -22.88 -9.81
N ASP A 263 -7.11 -24.19 -9.66
CA ASP A 263 -8.43 -24.78 -9.90
C ASP A 263 -9.28 -24.71 -8.63
N LEU A 264 -10.22 -23.76 -8.61
CA LEU A 264 -11.21 -23.64 -7.53
C LEU A 264 -12.49 -24.43 -7.80
N SER A 265 -12.64 -25.10 -8.96
CA SER A 265 -13.88 -25.81 -9.32
C SER A 265 -14.29 -26.88 -8.29
N GLN A 266 -13.34 -27.38 -7.50
CA GLN A 266 -13.55 -28.38 -6.45
C GLN A 266 -13.47 -27.79 -5.03
N ALA A 267 -13.35 -26.47 -4.89
CA ALA A 267 -13.28 -25.80 -3.59
C ALA A 267 -14.64 -25.88 -2.89
N THR A 268 -14.69 -26.54 -1.74
CA THR A 268 -15.84 -26.49 -0.83
C THR A 268 -15.58 -25.41 0.20
N PHE A 269 -16.46 -24.39 0.23
CA PHE A 269 -16.39 -23.31 1.21
C PHE A 269 -17.39 -23.61 2.33
N GLU A 270 -16.99 -23.43 3.60
CA GLU A 270 -17.80 -23.78 4.79
C GLU A 270 -19.19 -23.12 4.85
N SER A 271 -19.47 -22.15 3.99
CA SER A 271 -20.70 -21.35 3.94
C SER A 271 -21.54 -21.57 2.68
N GLY A 272 -21.31 -22.64 1.92
CA GLY A 272 -22.18 -23.02 0.80
C GLY A 272 -22.04 -22.18 -0.47
N TRP A 273 -20.90 -21.51 -0.68
CA TRP A 273 -20.62 -20.84 -1.95
C TRP A 273 -19.95 -21.79 -2.93
N THR A 274 -20.08 -21.53 -4.22
CA THR A 274 -19.35 -22.20 -5.29
C THR A 274 -18.69 -21.19 -6.23
N PRO A 275 -17.63 -21.59 -6.95
CA PRO A 275 -17.08 -20.82 -8.07
C PRO A 275 -18.11 -20.48 -9.14
#